data_AF-A0A9D9IYL8-F1
#
_entry.id   AF-A0A9D9IYL8-F1
#
_cell.length_a   1.000
_cell.length_b   1.000
_cell.length_c   1.000
_cell.angle_alpha   90.00
_cell.angle_beta   90.00
_cell.angle_gamma   90.00
#
_symmetry.space_group_name_H-M   'P 1'
#
loop_
_entity.id
_entity.type
_entity.pdbx_description
1 polymer ?
#
loop_
_entity_poly.entity_id
_entity_poly.type
_entity_poly.pdbx_seq_one_letter_code
_entity_poly.pdbx_strand_id
1 'polypeptide(L)'
;MSVRFLPLILLGLLVSCEFAQRISHSDAVVMKIGKSVLYESDLAGLIPQGISSEDSAAMAARLIEKWKLEQLLVAKAEAELPAAQLDVSSEMESYRRSLLIYRFESMYVSERLDTVVTDMEIEEYYRENAAFFRTPAMLVRGYFVKMDEDSPNLATVRYNLKNLGDTDTEEMEMLSAKVSF
;
A
#
# COMPACT_ATOMS: atom_id res chain seq x y z
N MET A 1 5.66 39.69 -62.07
CA MET A 1 4.86 38.63 -61.40
C MET A 1 5.82 37.75 -60.63
N SER A 2 5.99 37.96 -59.33
CA SER A 2 5.17 37.41 -58.23
C SER A 2 6.01 36.41 -57.42
N VAL A 3 7.16 36.84 -56.88
CA VAL A 3 7.89 36.06 -55.87
C VAL A 3 7.45 36.56 -54.50
N ARG A 4 6.20 36.24 -54.11
CA ARG A 4 5.62 36.57 -52.79
C ARG A 4 5.08 35.33 -52.05
N PHE A 5 5.24 34.13 -52.61
CA PHE A 5 4.75 32.88 -52.02
C PHE A 5 5.85 32.06 -51.31
N LEU A 6 7.13 32.42 -51.47
CA LEU A 6 8.24 31.73 -50.81
C LEU A 6 8.18 31.73 -49.26
N PRO A 7 7.78 32.83 -48.58
CA PRO A 7 7.69 32.80 -47.10
C PRO A 7 6.45 32.02 -46.61
N LEU A 8 5.44 31.81 -47.45
CA LEU A 8 4.23 31.07 -47.09
C LEU A 8 4.46 29.55 -47.07
N ILE A 9 5.32 29.06 -47.96
CA ILE A 9 5.70 27.64 -48.05
C ILE A 9 6.63 27.25 -46.88
N LEU A 10 7.52 28.15 -46.47
CA LEU A 10 8.43 27.93 -45.34
C LEU A 10 7.69 27.89 -43.99
N LEU A 11 6.61 28.69 -43.85
CA LEU A 11 5.78 28.70 -42.63
C LEU A 11 4.93 27.42 -42.51
N GLY A 12 4.47 26.85 -43.64
CA GLY A 12 3.71 25.59 -43.64
C GLY A 12 4.52 24.36 -43.21
N LEU A 13 5.83 24.36 -43.48
CA LEU A 13 6.73 23.26 -43.06
C LEU A 13 6.93 23.21 -41.53
N LEU A 14 6.90 24.35 -40.86
CA LEU A 14 7.06 24.41 -39.39
C LEU A 14 5.79 23.91 -38.67
N VAL A 15 4.59 24.25 -39.18
CA VAL A 15 3.31 23.77 -38.61
C VAL A 15 3.12 22.27 -38.82
N SER A 16 3.66 21.70 -39.91
CA SER A 16 3.56 20.26 -40.16
C SER A 16 4.40 19.41 -39.20
N CYS A 17 5.46 19.97 -38.60
CA CYS A 17 6.34 19.21 -37.70
C CYS A 17 5.71 19.05 -36.30
N GLU A 18 5.01 20.07 -35.80
CA GLU A 18 4.24 19.97 -34.55
C GLU A 18 3.03 19.03 -34.69
N PHE A 19 2.40 18.98 -35.86
CA PHE A 19 1.30 18.04 -36.12
C PHE A 19 1.80 16.59 -36.25
N ALA A 20 2.96 16.37 -36.88
CA ALA A 20 3.57 15.04 -36.98
C ALA A 20 4.04 14.50 -35.62
N GLN A 21 4.54 15.35 -34.72
CA GLN A 21 4.87 14.94 -33.34
C GLN A 21 3.63 14.54 -32.53
N ARG A 22 2.46 15.17 -32.75
CA ARG A 22 1.20 14.74 -32.12
C ARG A 22 0.67 13.41 -32.67
N ILE A 23 1.02 13.03 -33.89
CA ILE A 23 0.64 11.74 -34.50
C ILE A 23 1.59 10.61 -34.11
N SER A 24 2.80 10.94 -33.62
CA SER A 24 3.83 9.96 -33.25
C SER A 24 3.71 9.39 -31.83
N HIS A 25 2.59 9.63 -31.14
CA HIS A 25 2.21 8.85 -29.95
C HIS A 25 1.29 7.70 -30.37
N SER A 26 1.74 6.86 -31.30
CA SER A 26 1.13 5.53 -31.48
C SER A 26 1.56 4.69 -30.29
N ASP A 27 0.65 4.49 -29.34
CA ASP A 27 0.88 3.66 -28.17
C ASP A 27 1.29 2.24 -28.62
N ALA A 28 2.48 1.80 -28.19
CA ALA A 28 3.07 0.57 -28.70
C ALA A 28 2.32 -0.63 -28.13
N VAL A 29 2.00 -1.59 -29.00
CA VAL A 29 1.37 -2.86 -28.58
C VAL A 29 2.45 -3.77 -28.01
N VAL A 30 2.31 -4.12 -26.73
CA VAL A 30 3.20 -5.04 -26.03
C VAL A 30 2.78 -6.49 -26.27
N MET A 31 1.47 -6.76 -26.18
CA MET A 31 0.93 -8.11 -26.33
C MET A 31 -0.53 -8.09 -26.77
N LYS A 32 -0.99 -9.13 -27.49
CA LYS A 32 -2.39 -9.33 -27.87
C LYS A 32 -2.82 -10.77 -27.61
N ILE A 33 -3.94 -10.95 -26.90
CA ILE A 33 -4.54 -12.25 -26.60
C ILE A 33 -6.04 -12.16 -26.90
N GLY A 34 -6.49 -12.90 -27.91
CA GLY A 34 -7.87 -12.83 -28.38
C GLY A 34 -8.26 -11.42 -28.83
N LYS A 35 -9.23 -10.81 -28.14
CA LYS A 35 -9.70 -9.44 -28.39
C LYS A 35 -8.98 -8.40 -27.53
N SER A 36 -8.27 -8.82 -26.49
CA SER A 36 -7.59 -7.95 -25.55
C SER A 36 -6.19 -7.58 -26.05
N VAL A 37 -5.83 -6.32 -25.90
CA VAL A 37 -4.53 -5.76 -26.29
C VAL A 37 -3.94 -5.08 -25.06
N LEU A 38 -2.67 -5.37 -24.77
CA LEU A 38 -1.89 -4.69 -23.75
C LEU A 38 -0.98 -3.66 -24.42
N TYR A 39 -1.10 -2.41 -23.99
CA TYR A 39 -0.32 -1.30 -24.51
C TYR A 39 0.82 -0.91 -23.57
N GLU A 40 1.80 -0.18 -24.10
CA GLU A 40 2.91 0.35 -23.30
C GLU A 40 2.40 1.36 -22.26
N SER A 41 1.40 2.17 -22.62
CA SER A 41 0.79 3.13 -21.68
C SER A 41 0.12 2.45 -20.47
N ASP A 42 -0.48 1.27 -20.65
CA ASP A 42 -1.09 0.48 -19.57
C ASP A 42 -0.04 0.06 -18.53
N LEU A 43 1.17 -0.24 -18.98
CA LEU A 43 2.29 -0.60 -18.09
C LEU A 43 2.91 0.65 -17.46
N ALA A 44 3.05 1.74 -18.22
CA ALA A 44 3.65 2.98 -17.75
C ALA A 44 2.87 3.61 -16.58
N GLY A 45 1.54 3.45 -16.55
CA GLY A 45 0.69 3.92 -15.45
C GLY A 45 0.86 3.13 -14.14
N LEU A 46 1.41 1.92 -14.20
CA LEU A 46 1.54 1.01 -13.05
C LEU A 46 2.97 0.97 -12.49
N ILE A 47 3.97 1.39 -13.27
CA ILE A 47 5.38 1.37 -12.87
C ILE A 47 5.72 2.73 -12.22
N PRO A 48 6.15 2.75 -10.94
CA PRO A 48 6.51 3.99 -10.26
C PRO A 48 7.70 4.70 -10.93
N GLN A 49 7.67 6.04 -10.92
CA GLN A 49 8.82 6.83 -11.32
C GLN A 49 9.93 6.78 -10.25
N GLY A 50 11.19 6.82 -10.68
CA GLY A 50 12.34 6.89 -9.77
C GLY A 50 12.94 5.56 -9.33
N ILE A 51 12.50 4.43 -9.89
CA ILE A 51 13.13 3.12 -9.67
C ILE A 51 14.23 2.85 -10.70
N SER A 52 15.12 1.90 -10.39
CA SER A 52 16.21 1.52 -11.29
C SER A 52 15.69 0.90 -12.58
N SER A 53 16.50 0.94 -13.65
CA SER A 53 16.13 0.30 -14.93
C SER A 53 15.97 -1.21 -14.82
N GLU A 54 16.67 -1.85 -13.88
CA GLU A 54 16.57 -3.29 -13.66
C GLU A 54 15.25 -3.63 -12.95
N ASP A 55 14.91 -2.87 -11.91
CA ASP A 55 13.67 -3.05 -11.16
C ASP A 55 12.43 -2.75 -12.02
N SER A 56 12.47 -1.70 -12.83
CA SER A 56 11.37 -1.38 -13.75
C SER A 56 11.18 -2.46 -14.81
N ALA A 57 12.25 -2.99 -15.39
CA ALA A 57 12.17 -4.08 -16.34
C ALA A 57 11.64 -5.37 -15.70
N ALA A 58 12.10 -5.70 -14.49
CA ALA A 58 11.61 -6.86 -13.75
C ALA A 58 10.12 -6.71 -13.36
N MET A 59 9.69 -5.52 -12.95
CA MET A 59 8.29 -5.22 -12.67
C MET A 59 7.42 -5.31 -13.94
N ALA A 60 7.87 -4.73 -15.05
CA ALA A 60 7.18 -4.80 -16.34
C ALA A 60 6.97 -6.26 -16.77
N ALA A 61 8.02 -7.09 -16.69
CA ALA A 61 7.92 -8.51 -17.02
C ALA A 61 6.87 -9.25 -16.15
N ARG A 62 6.82 -8.95 -14.85
CA ARG A 62 5.80 -9.52 -13.94
C ARG A 62 4.38 -9.05 -14.28
N LEU A 63 4.20 -7.78 -14.60
CA LEU A 63 2.90 -7.22 -14.99
C LEU A 63 2.41 -7.85 -16.30
N ILE A 64 3.28 -8.00 -17.30
CA ILE A 64 2.97 -8.66 -18.56
C ILE A 64 2.57 -10.12 -18.33
N GLU A 65 3.33 -10.86 -17.52
CA GLU A 65 3.01 -12.27 -17.24
C GLU A 65 1.69 -12.41 -16.48
N LYS A 66 1.44 -11.54 -15.50
CA LYS A 66 0.17 -11.50 -14.76
C LYS A 66 -1.00 -11.24 -15.71
N TRP A 67 -0.90 -10.20 -16.53
CA TRP A 67 -1.92 -9.85 -17.52
C TRP A 67 -2.18 -10.99 -18.49
N LYS A 68 -1.10 -11.63 -19.01
CA LYS A 68 -1.19 -12.79 -19.89
C LYS A 68 -1.99 -13.92 -19.25
N LEU A 69 -1.65 -14.28 -18.01
CA LEU A 69 -2.34 -15.34 -17.27
C LEU A 69 -3.82 -15.00 -17.06
N GLU A 70 -4.15 -13.78 -16.68
CA GLU A 70 -5.52 -13.31 -16.51
C GLU A 70 -6.33 -13.44 -17.81
N GLN A 71 -5.79 -12.99 -18.95
CA GLN A 71 -6.49 -13.11 -20.23
C GLN A 71 -6.72 -14.57 -20.65
N LEU A 72 -5.74 -15.45 -20.41
CA LEU A 72 -5.88 -16.88 -20.71
C LEU A 72 -6.94 -17.54 -19.82
N LEU A 73 -6.98 -17.19 -18.54
CA LEU A 73 -7.99 -17.70 -17.61
C LEU A 73 -9.39 -17.21 -17.97
N VAL A 74 -9.55 -15.92 -18.31
CA VAL A 74 -10.82 -15.37 -18.78
C VAL A 74 -11.28 -16.07 -20.06
N ALA A 75 -10.40 -16.23 -21.04
CA ALA A 75 -10.74 -16.95 -22.28
C ALA A 75 -11.16 -18.40 -22.02
N LYS A 76 -10.54 -19.06 -21.04
CA LYS A 76 -10.92 -20.42 -20.62
C LYS A 76 -12.29 -20.43 -19.93
N ALA A 77 -12.55 -19.48 -19.04
CA ALA A 77 -13.82 -19.32 -18.36
C ALA A 77 -14.96 -19.03 -19.36
N GLU A 78 -14.75 -18.14 -20.32
CA GLU A 78 -15.71 -17.84 -21.39
C GLU A 78 -16.06 -19.07 -22.24
N ALA A 79 -15.10 -19.99 -22.41
CA ALA A 79 -15.31 -21.20 -23.19
C ALA A 79 -16.02 -22.33 -22.42
N GLU A 80 -15.95 -22.34 -21.09
CA GLU A 80 -16.44 -23.46 -20.27
C GLU A 80 -17.66 -23.13 -19.40
N LEU A 81 -17.85 -21.86 -19.02
CA LEU A 81 -18.95 -21.49 -18.12
C LEU A 81 -20.31 -21.52 -18.83
N PRO A 82 -21.39 -21.91 -18.14
CA PRO A 82 -22.74 -21.78 -18.66
C PRO A 82 -23.11 -20.32 -18.94
N ALA A 83 -23.96 -20.07 -19.94
CA ALA A 83 -24.37 -18.72 -20.32
C ALA A 83 -24.92 -17.88 -19.15
N ALA A 84 -25.64 -18.50 -18.22
CA ALA A 84 -26.17 -17.83 -17.03
C ALA A 84 -25.08 -17.33 -16.06
N GLN A 85 -23.87 -17.89 -16.11
CA GLN A 85 -22.73 -17.44 -15.30
C GLN A 85 -21.80 -16.48 -16.05
N LEU A 86 -21.92 -16.39 -17.38
CA LEU A 86 -21.19 -15.41 -18.18
C LEU A 86 -21.80 -14.01 -18.08
N ASP A 87 -23.11 -13.91 -17.82
CA ASP A 87 -23.78 -12.64 -17.57
C ASP A 87 -23.53 -12.19 -16.13
N VAL A 88 -22.53 -11.32 -15.96
CA VAL A 88 -22.16 -10.68 -14.69
C VAL A 88 -22.68 -9.24 -14.59
N SER A 89 -23.60 -8.83 -15.46
CA SER A 89 -24.05 -7.44 -15.57
C SER A 89 -24.71 -6.92 -14.29
N SER A 90 -25.46 -7.77 -13.59
CA SER A 90 -26.12 -7.42 -12.33
C SER A 90 -25.11 -7.12 -11.23
N GLU A 91 -24.09 -7.98 -11.11
CA GLU A 91 -22.99 -7.85 -10.16
C GLU A 91 -22.16 -6.60 -10.46
N MET A 92 -21.87 -6.34 -11.74
CA MET A 92 -21.17 -5.12 -12.16
C MET A 92 -21.96 -3.86 -11.79
N GLU A 93 -23.27 -3.84 -12.00
CA GLU A 93 -24.11 -2.70 -11.63
C GLU A 93 -24.23 -2.52 -10.12
N SER A 94 -24.31 -3.61 -9.36
CA SER A 94 -24.27 -3.58 -7.90
C SER A 94 -22.95 -3.00 -7.41
N TYR A 95 -21.82 -3.48 -7.93
CA TYR A 95 -20.50 -3.00 -7.56
C TYR A 95 -20.31 -1.52 -7.93
N ARG A 96 -20.75 -1.11 -9.13
CA ARG A 96 -20.74 0.29 -9.55
C ARG A 96 -21.52 1.19 -8.59
N ARG A 97 -22.72 0.76 -8.19
CA ARG A 97 -23.55 1.48 -7.22
C ARG A 97 -22.85 1.62 -5.87
N SER A 98 -22.28 0.53 -5.35
CA SER A 98 -21.52 0.55 -4.09
C SER A 98 -20.33 1.51 -4.15
N LEU A 99 -19.56 1.49 -5.24
CA LEU A 99 -18.44 2.40 -5.43
C LEU A 99 -18.88 3.87 -5.47
N LEU A 100 -20.00 4.18 -6.12
CA LEU A 100 -20.52 5.55 -6.20
C LEU A 100 -21.02 6.05 -4.85
N ILE A 101 -21.75 5.22 -4.10
CA ILE A 101 -22.20 5.54 -2.75
C ILE A 101 -20.99 5.82 -1.86
N TYR A 102 -20.01 4.92 -1.84
CA TYR A 102 -18.80 5.09 -1.04
C TYR A 102 -18.05 6.39 -1.38
N ARG A 103 -17.88 6.71 -2.66
CA ARG A 103 -17.23 7.95 -3.09
C ARG A 103 -18.01 9.18 -2.66
N PHE A 104 -19.34 9.14 -2.78
CA PHE A 104 -20.20 10.24 -2.36
C PHE A 104 -20.15 10.44 -0.85
N GLU A 105 -20.28 9.37 -0.06
CA GLU A 105 -20.17 9.41 1.40
C GLU A 105 -18.80 9.95 1.84
N SER A 106 -17.71 9.45 1.25
CA SER A 106 -16.35 9.91 1.55
C SER A 106 -16.16 11.39 1.26
N MET A 107 -16.63 11.85 0.09
CA MET A 107 -16.63 13.27 -0.28
C MET A 107 -17.47 14.08 0.72
N TYR A 108 -18.70 13.65 1.00
CA TYR A 108 -19.64 14.33 1.89
C TYR A 108 -19.09 14.49 3.30
N VAL A 109 -18.48 13.42 3.84
CA VAL A 109 -17.76 13.37 5.11
C VAL A 109 -16.59 14.35 5.08
N SER A 110 -15.72 14.28 4.06
CA SER A 110 -14.54 15.15 3.96
C SER A 110 -14.87 16.65 3.84
N GLU A 111 -15.99 17.01 3.22
CA GLU A 111 -16.42 18.42 3.08
C GLU A 111 -17.05 18.99 4.35
N ARG A 112 -17.59 18.12 5.23
CA ARG A 112 -18.45 18.54 6.35
C ARG A 112 -17.91 18.18 7.72
N LEU A 113 -16.85 17.39 7.80
CA LEU A 113 -16.10 17.21 9.04
C LEU A 113 -15.11 18.35 9.15
N ASP A 114 -15.38 19.22 10.12
CA ASP A 114 -14.32 20.05 10.68
C ASP A 114 -13.32 19.11 11.38
N THR A 115 -12.14 18.96 10.80
CA THR A 115 -11.07 18.13 11.37
C THR A 115 -10.26 18.87 12.43
N VAL A 116 -10.55 20.15 12.67
CA VAL A 116 -9.87 20.96 13.69
C VAL A 116 -10.47 20.61 15.04
N VAL A 117 -9.84 19.68 15.74
CA VAL A 117 -10.14 19.37 17.15
C VAL A 117 -9.19 20.18 18.02
N THR A 118 -9.73 20.95 18.94
CA THR A 118 -8.94 21.76 19.89
C THR A 118 -8.45 20.93 21.07
N ASP A 119 -7.35 21.34 21.69
CA ASP A 119 -6.83 20.68 22.90
C ASP A 119 -7.87 20.65 24.05
N MET A 120 -8.76 21.66 24.10
CA MET A 120 -9.83 21.74 25.09
C MET A 120 -10.89 20.67 24.88
N GLU A 121 -11.32 20.46 23.64
CA GLU A 121 -12.28 19.40 23.28
C GLU A 121 -11.70 18.00 23.54
N ILE A 122 -10.39 17.82 23.33
CA ILE A 122 -9.68 16.57 23.68
C ILE A 122 -9.73 16.33 25.19
N GLU A 123 -9.41 17.34 25.99
CA GLU A 123 -9.40 17.22 27.45
C GLU A 123 -10.79 17.03 28.05
N GLU A 124 -11.80 17.69 27.48
CA GLU A 124 -13.21 17.53 27.87
C GLU A 124 -13.71 16.12 27.53
N TYR A 125 -13.50 15.66 26.29
CA TYR A 125 -13.86 14.31 25.88
C TYR A 125 -13.17 13.24 26.75
N TYR A 126 -11.87 13.39 27.02
CA TYR A 126 -11.13 12.45 27.88
C TYR A 126 -11.72 12.40 29.29
N ARG A 127 -12.07 13.54 29.88
CA ARG A 127 -12.68 13.60 31.22
C ARG A 127 -14.04 12.93 31.26
N GLU A 128 -14.90 13.20 30.27
CA GLU A 128 -16.23 12.59 30.17
C GLU A 128 -16.17 11.08 29.91
N ASN A 129 -15.12 10.61 29.23
CA ASN A 129 -14.98 9.23 28.75
C ASN A 129 -13.85 8.46 29.46
N ALA A 130 -13.37 8.94 30.61
CA ALA A 130 -12.20 8.41 31.32
C ALA A 130 -12.31 6.91 31.66
N ALA A 131 -13.53 6.38 31.76
CA ALA A 131 -13.79 4.95 31.98
C ALA A 131 -13.31 4.07 30.81
N PHE A 132 -13.35 4.56 29.57
CA PHE A 132 -12.90 3.81 28.38
C PHE A 132 -11.37 3.74 28.25
N PHE A 133 -10.65 4.63 28.92
CA PHE A 133 -9.18 4.72 28.85
C PHE A 133 -8.48 3.98 29.99
N ARG A 134 -9.21 3.18 30.78
CA ARG A 134 -8.61 2.35 31.84
C ARG A 134 -8.06 1.06 31.26
N THR A 135 -6.85 0.70 31.66
CA THR A 135 -6.27 -0.60 31.32
C THR A 135 -7.15 -1.72 31.91
N PRO A 136 -7.67 -2.65 31.08
CA PRO A 136 -8.56 -3.70 31.57
C PRO A 136 -7.85 -4.74 32.44
N ALA A 137 -6.52 -4.80 32.39
CA ALA A 137 -5.70 -5.73 33.12
C ALA A 137 -4.85 -5.02 34.20
N MET A 138 -4.64 -5.72 35.31
CA MET A 138 -3.67 -5.32 36.32
C MET A 138 -2.26 -5.37 35.72
N LEU A 139 -1.56 -4.24 35.71
CA LEU A 139 -0.16 -4.19 35.30
C LEU A 139 0.71 -4.57 36.50
N VAL A 140 1.56 -5.57 36.33
CA VAL A 140 2.53 -6.00 37.33
C VAL A 140 3.92 -5.59 36.84
N ARG A 141 4.66 -4.88 37.68
CA ARG A 141 6.09 -4.65 37.49
C ARG A 141 6.84 -5.72 38.27
N GLY A 142 7.76 -6.41 37.62
CA GLY A 142 8.54 -7.48 38.25
C GLY A 142 9.82 -7.76 37.50
N TYR A 143 10.73 -8.45 38.18
CA TYR A 143 12.01 -8.85 37.64
C TYR A 143 11.91 -10.28 37.08
N PHE A 144 12.51 -10.51 35.91
CA PHE A 144 12.55 -11.82 35.26
C PHE A 144 13.98 -12.15 34.84
N VAL A 145 14.42 -13.37 35.14
CA VAL A 145 15.74 -13.88 34.76
C VAL A 145 15.55 -15.25 34.10
N LYS A 146 16.17 -15.46 32.93
CA LYS A 146 16.19 -16.72 32.20
C LYS A 146 17.58 -17.34 32.29
N MET A 147 17.66 -18.62 32.63
CA MET A 147 18.91 -19.38 32.76
C MET A 147 18.67 -20.88 32.56
N ASP A 148 19.73 -21.64 32.28
CA ASP A 148 19.66 -23.09 32.16
C ASP A 148 19.36 -23.78 33.49
N GLU A 149 18.62 -24.88 33.43
CA GLU A 149 18.18 -25.62 34.62
C GLU A 149 19.35 -26.22 35.42
N ASP A 150 20.44 -26.55 34.72
CA ASP A 150 21.67 -27.09 35.29
C ASP A 150 22.68 -26.01 35.73
N SER A 151 22.30 -24.72 35.69
CA SER A 151 23.21 -23.63 36.07
C SER A 151 23.63 -23.75 37.54
N PRO A 152 24.95 -23.75 37.86
CA PRO A 152 25.44 -23.84 39.23
C PRO A 152 24.90 -22.72 40.16
N ASN A 153 24.53 -21.59 39.57
CA ASN A 153 24.08 -20.39 40.29
C ASN A 153 22.56 -20.28 40.42
N LEU A 154 21.79 -21.27 39.95
CA LEU A 154 20.33 -21.23 39.92
C LEU A 154 19.70 -21.07 41.31
N ALA A 155 20.25 -21.76 42.32
CA ALA A 155 19.79 -21.64 43.70
C ALA A 155 20.03 -20.22 44.27
N THR A 156 21.20 -19.64 43.99
CA THR A 156 21.60 -18.31 44.44
C THR A 156 20.73 -17.22 43.82
N VAL A 157 20.54 -17.27 42.49
CA VAL A 157 19.74 -16.27 41.79
C VAL A 157 18.27 -16.36 42.18
N ARG A 158 17.73 -17.57 42.40
CA ARG A 158 16.35 -17.76 42.89
C ARG A 158 16.15 -17.18 44.29
N TYR A 159 17.12 -17.34 45.19
CA TYR A 159 17.06 -16.77 46.53
C TYR A 159 17.08 -15.25 46.49
N ASN A 160 17.98 -14.68 45.70
CA ASN A 160 18.12 -13.22 45.57
C ASN A 160 16.86 -12.60 44.92
N LEU A 161 16.33 -13.20 43.85
CA LEU A 161 15.12 -12.71 43.17
C LEU A 161 13.89 -12.69 44.08
N LYS A 162 13.82 -13.59 45.08
CA LYS A 162 12.73 -13.63 46.07
C LYS A 162 12.87 -12.62 47.20
N ASN A 163 14.09 -12.20 47.49
CA ASN A 163 14.40 -11.30 48.61
C ASN A 163 14.77 -9.88 48.16
N LEU A 164 14.71 -9.62 46.86
CA LEU A 164 14.89 -8.29 46.27
C LEU A 164 13.83 -7.35 46.85
N GLY A 165 14.28 -6.42 47.70
CA GLY A 165 13.49 -5.30 48.17
C GLY A 165 13.24 -4.28 47.05
N ASP A 166 12.34 -3.34 47.28
CA ASP A 166 11.86 -2.35 46.29
C ASP A 166 12.94 -1.34 45.82
N THR A 167 14.18 -1.43 46.32
CA THR A 167 15.20 -0.37 46.19
C THR A 167 16.64 -0.85 45.94
N ASP A 168 16.91 -2.11 45.57
CA ASP A 168 18.29 -2.57 45.38
C ASP A 168 18.70 -2.68 43.91
N THR A 169 18.98 -1.53 43.30
CA THR A 169 19.59 -1.43 41.96
C THR A 169 21.02 -1.97 41.90
N GLU A 170 21.76 -1.97 43.02
CA GLU A 170 23.12 -2.51 43.10
C GLU A 170 23.15 -4.06 43.13
N GLU A 171 22.18 -4.71 43.77
CA GLU A 171 22.04 -6.18 43.72
C GLU A 171 21.67 -6.65 42.30
N MET A 172 21.00 -5.82 41.51
CA MET A 172 20.67 -6.11 40.11
C MET A 172 21.89 -6.14 39.19
N GLU A 173 22.84 -5.22 39.34
CA GLU A 173 24.11 -5.26 38.59
C GLU A 173 24.96 -6.47 38.99
N MET A 174 24.92 -6.86 40.27
CA MET A 174 25.63 -8.04 40.75
C MET A 174 25.02 -9.36 40.21
N LEU A 175 23.70 -9.40 40.04
CA LEU A 175 22.99 -10.53 39.45
C LEU A 175 23.20 -10.62 37.93
N SER A 176 23.25 -9.50 37.20
CA SER A 176 23.56 -9.51 35.77
C SER A 176 25.01 -9.95 35.51
N ALA A 177 25.96 -9.51 36.36
CA ALA A 177 27.37 -9.90 36.27
C ALA A 177 27.62 -11.39 36.55
N LYS A 178 26.82 -12.04 37.41
CA LYS A 178 26.95 -13.48 37.73
C LYS A 178 26.23 -14.41 36.74
N VAL A 179 25.37 -13.87 35.88
CA VAL A 179 24.60 -14.62 34.87
C VAL A 179 25.26 -14.54 33.48
N SER A 180 26.35 -13.77 33.33
CA SER A 180 27.19 -13.81 32.12
C SER A 180 27.79 -15.20 31.91
N PHE A 181 27.48 -15.77 30.75
CA PHE A 181 27.88 -17.09 30.25
C PHE A 181 29.40 -17.28 30.16
#